data_AF-N8ZPK8-F1
#
_entry.id   AF-N8ZPK8-F1
#
_cell.length_a   1.000
_cell.length_b   1.000
_cell.length_c   1.000
_cell.angle_alpha   90.00
_cell.angle_beta   90.00
_cell.angle_gamma   90.00
#
_symmetry.space_group_name_H-M   'P 1'
#
loop_
_entity.id
_entity.type
_entity.pdbx_description
1 polymer ?
#
loop_
_entity_poly.entity_id
_entity_poly.type
_entity_poly.pdbx_seq_one_letter_code
_entity_poly.pdbx_strand_id
1 'polypeptide(L)'
;MIKRMTQMGFGLIAVVGFAATVQAAPAKFNHSGIQKGKVIETCYHSPCSVAKFVSYKQLNKTATESKIQVTLLGGSREWEAKKIDWNRSPHKVTVNCSYKRPTVQIGSQKTLIPLNDGLGVPGVLMVDAELYLYACHKFEGSIEDAVRKYGYNVQDDE
;
A
#
# COMPACT_ATOMS: atom_id res chain seq x y z
N MET A 1 62.57 27.05 46.90
CA MET A 1 62.46 26.04 45.83
C MET A 1 61.05 26.08 45.26
N ILE A 2 60.96 26.11 43.93
CA ILE A 2 59.76 26.27 43.11
C ILE A 2 59.07 24.90 42.91
N LYS A 3 57.74 24.85 43.02
CA LYS A 3 56.89 24.18 42.00
C LYS A 3 55.41 24.52 42.18
N ARG A 4 54.87 25.22 41.18
CA ARG A 4 53.44 25.27 40.84
C ARG A 4 52.98 23.87 40.46
N MET A 5 51.73 23.51 40.75
CA MET A 5 50.97 22.62 39.87
C MET A 5 49.50 23.01 39.85
N THR A 6 49.08 23.27 38.62
CA THR A 6 47.79 23.73 38.11
C THR A 6 46.90 22.52 37.78
N GLN A 7 45.64 22.80 37.40
CA GLN A 7 44.65 21.94 36.71
C GLN A 7 43.67 21.20 37.63
N MET A 8 42.37 21.10 37.33
CA MET A 8 41.57 21.63 36.22
C MET A 8 40.09 21.47 36.62
N GLY A 9 39.27 22.47 36.33
CA GLY A 9 37.82 22.32 36.40
C GLY A 9 37.33 21.38 35.31
N PHE A 10 36.53 20.39 35.70
CA PHE A 10 35.73 19.59 34.77
C PHE A 10 34.37 20.28 34.60
N GLY A 11 34.26 21.12 33.57
CA GLY A 11 32.98 21.59 33.07
C GLY A 11 32.25 20.45 32.38
N LEU A 12 31.10 20.04 32.93
CA LEU A 12 30.15 19.16 32.27
C LEU A 12 29.48 19.94 31.12
N ILE A 13 29.92 19.68 29.89
CA ILE A 13 29.19 20.10 28.69
C ILE A 13 28.08 19.09 28.45
N ALA A 14 26.84 19.45 28.78
CA ALA A 14 25.65 18.70 28.40
C ALA A 14 25.41 18.90 26.90
N VAL A 15 25.79 17.90 26.09
CA VAL A 15 25.45 17.87 24.67
C VAL A 15 23.98 17.48 24.55
N VAL A 16 23.11 18.49 24.41
CA VAL A 16 21.70 18.28 24.06
C VAL A 16 21.65 17.87 22.59
N GLY A 17 21.65 16.56 22.34
CA GLY A 17 21.44 16.01 21.01
C GLY A 17 20.01 16.30 20.56
N PHE A 18 19.83 17.24 19.64
CA PHE A 18 18.57 17.40 18.92
C PHE A 18 18.39 16.20 18.00
N ALA A 19 17.64 15.19 18.47
CA ALA A 19 17.12 14.15 17.59
C ALA A 19 16.12 14.84 16.63
N ALA A 20 16.59 15.19 15.44
CA ALA A 20 15.70 15.60 14.36
C ALA A 20 14.80 14.41 14.04
N THR A 21 13.59 14.41 14.58
CA THR A 21 12.54 13.48 14.14
C THR A 21 12.22 13.87 12.71
N VAL A 22 12.77 13.12 11.75
CA VAL A 22 12.38 13.22 10.34
C VAL A 22 10.92 12.78 10.28
N GLN A 23 10.00 13.74 10.39
CA GLN A 23 8.58 13.50 10.21
C GLN A 23 8.41 13.10 8.76
N ALA A 24 8.22 11.80 8.51
CA ALA A 24 7.96 11.30 7.16
C ALA A 24 6.81 12.11 6.54
N ALA A 25 7.01 12.59 5.32
CA ALA A 25 5.98 13.34 4.61
C ALA A 25 4.66 12.55 4.62
N PRO A 26 3.51 13.22 4.84
CA PRO A 26 2.24 12.53 4.95
C PRO A 26 1.96 11.74 3.67
N ALA A 27 1.55 10.48 3.83
CA ALA A 27 1.27 9.60 2.71
C ALA A 27 0.10 10.14 1.88
N LYS A 28 0.35 10.40 0.59
CA LYS A 28 -0.64 10.95 -0.33
C LYS A 28 -1.37 9.83 -1.07
N PHE A 29 -2.26 9.13 -0.37
CA PHE A 29 -3.16 8.16 -1.01
C PHE A 29 -4.29 8.87 -1.76
N ASN A 30 -4.61 8.37 -2.96
CA ASN A 30 -5.65 8.87 -3.85
C ASN A 30 -6.73 7.82 -4.08
N HIS A 31 -7.87 8.00 -3.38
CA HIS A 31 -9.03 7.12 -3.47
C HIS A 31 -10.09 7.60 -4.48
N SER A 32 -9.77 8.55 -5.37
CA SER A 32 -10.75 9.06 -6.34
C SER A 32 -11.13 8.04 -7.43
N GLY A 33 -10.35 6.97 -7.59
CA GLY A 33 -10.60 5.92 -8.57
C GLY A 33 -11.76 4.98 -8.22
N ILE A 34 -12.10 4.84 -6.94
CA ILE A 34 -12.99 3.76 -6.44
C ILE A 34 -14.45 4.19 -6.30
N GLN A 35 -14.89 5.04 -7.22
CA GLN A 35 -16.26 5.54 -7.27
C GLN A 35 -17.25 4.41 -7.60
N LYS A 36 -18.47 4.49 -7.07
CA LYS A 36 -19.54 3.53 -7.35
C LYS A 36 -19.75 3.40 -8.86
N GLY A 37 -19.81 2.16 -9.33
CA GLY A 37 -20.00 1.82 -10.74
C GLY A 37 -18.70 1.72 -11.55
N LYS A 38 -17.56 2.19 -11.03
CA LYS A 38 -16.28 2.01 -11.71
C LYS A 38 -15.96 0.52 -11.82
N VAL A 39 -15.50 0.12 -13.00
CA VAL A 39 -15.02 -1.23 -13.31
C VAL A 39 -13.51 -1.17 -13.52
N ILE A 40 -12.80 -2.13 -12.95
CA ILE A 40 -11.39 -2.42 -13.19
C ILE A 40 -11.25 -3.85 -13.67
N GLU A 41 -10.18 -4.11 -14.40
CA GLU A 41 -9.81 -5.44 -14.89
C GLU A 41 -8.33 -5.67 -14.67
N THR A 42 -8.01 -6.87 -14.18
CA THR A 42 -6.65 -7.39 -14.01
C THR A 42 -6.52 -8.66 -14.87
N CYS A 43 -5.59 -8.65 -15.80
CA CYS A 43 -5.40 -9.71 -16.80
C CYS A 43 -4.04 -10.41 -16.67
N TYR A 44 -3.65 -10.79 -15.46
CA TYR A 44 -2.43 -11.58 -15.27
C TYR A 44 -2.50 -12.95 -15.98
N HIS A 45 -3.66 -13.61 -15.95
CA HIS A 45 -3.98 -14.82 -16.72
C HIS A 45 -5.42 -14.79 -17.24
N SER A 46 -5.75 -15.64 -18.22
CA SER A 46 -7.14 -15.88 -18.64
C SER A 46 -7.79 -16.90 -17.70
N PRO A 47 -9.04 -16.67 -17.26
CA PRO A 47 -9.83 -15.46 -17.48
C PRO A 47 -9.32 -14.27 -16.65
N CYS A 48 -9.40 -13.07 -17.22
CA CYS A 48 -9.12 -11.84 -16.49
C CYS A 48 -10.08 -11.68 -15.32
N SER A 49 -9.57 -11.18 -14.20
CA SER A 49 -10.39 -10.80 -13.04
C SER A 49 -10.98 -9.41 -13.26
N VAL A 50 -12.29 -9.28 -13.10
CA VAL A 50 -13.01 -8.00 -13.25
C VAL A 50 -13.67 -7.65 -11.93
N ALA A 51 -13.62 -6.39 -11.53
CA ALA A 51 -14.27 -5.92 -10.32
C ALA A 51 -15.03 -4.61 -10.56
N LYS A 52 -16.28 -4.55 -10.10
CA LYS A 52 -17.07 -3.32 -10.08
C LYS A 52 -17.21 -2.80 -8.65
N PHE A 53 -16.82 -1.56 -8.43
CA PHE A 53 -16.97 -0.89 -7.15
C PHE A 53 -18.46 -0.61 -6.86
N VAL A 54 -18.99 -1.21 -5.80
CA VAL A 54 -20.38 -1.03 -5.36
C VAL A 54 -20.49 0.06 -4.31
N SER A 55 -19.55 0.09 -3.37
CA SER A 55 -19.48 1.12 -2.33
C SER A 55 -18.06 1.27 -1.77
N TYR A 56 -17.83 2.41 -1.13
CA TYR A 56 -16.58 2.79 -0.49
C TYR A 56 -16.87 3.37 0.90
N LYS A 57 -16.01 3.05 1.86
CA LYS A 57 -16.02 3.62 3.20
C LYS A 57 -14.58 3.85 3.69
N GLN A 58 -14.26 5.08 4.08
CA GLN A 58 -13.06 5.34 4.89
C GLN A 58 -13.27 4.75 6.29
N LEU A 59 -12.39 3.87 6.73
CA LEU A 59 -12.45 3.29 8.08
C LEU A 59 -11.58 4.06 9.07
N ASN A 60 -10.33 4.35 8.67
CA ASN A 60 -9.38 5.09 9.48
C ASN A 60 -8.38 5.83 8.58
N LYS A 61 -7.86 6.98 9.03
CA LYS A 61 -6.82 7.73 8.33
C LYS A 61 -5.83 8.32 9.34
N THR A 62 -4.55 8.10 9.11
CA THR A 62 -3.45 8.69 9.86
C THR A 62 -2.54 9.48 8.93
N ALA A 63 -1.44 10.03 9.45
CA ALA A 63 -0.44 10.70 8.62
C ALA A 63 0.25 9.75 7.63
N THR A 64 0.33 8.45 7.95
CA THR A 64 1.09 7.47 7.17
C THR A 64 0.23 6.38 6.52
N GLU A 65 -1.04 6.26 6.91
CA GLU A 65 -1.91 5.18 6.48
C GLU A 65 -3.34 5.65 6.18
N SER A 66 -3.98 4.98 5.23
CA SER A 66 -5.41 5.13 4.95
C SER A 66 -6.05 3.74 4.86
N LYS A 67 -6.86 3.40 5.86
CA LYS A 67 -7.61 2.14 5.86
C LYS A 67 -8.99 2.38 5.30
N ILE A 68 -9.31 1.65 4.24
CA ILE A 68 -10.56 1.76 3.51
C ILE A 68 -11.25 0.40 3.43
N GLN A 69 -12.56 0.43 3.25
CA GLN A 69 -13.35 -0.74 2.89
C GLN A 69 -14.07 -0.46 1.58
N VAL A 70 -13.93 -1.36 0.63
CA VAL A 70 -14.66 -1.35 -0.63
C VAL A 70 -15.57 -2.57 -0.67
N THR A 71 -16.75 -2.40 -1.27
CA THR A 71 -17.60 -3.53 -1.65
C THR A 71 -17.48 -3.72 -3.14
N LEU A 72 -17.07 -4.91 -3.58
CA LEU A 72 -16.81 -5.23 -4.98
C LEU A 72 -17.80 -6.28 -5.46
N LEU A 73 -18.38 -6.07 -6.64
CA LEU A 73 -18.97 -7.14 -7.43
C LEU A 73 -17.86 -7.69 -8.33
N GLY A 74 -17.34 -8.86 -7.97
CA GLY A 74 -16.35 -9.57 -8.77
C GLY A 74 -16.98 -10.24 -10.00
N GLY A 75 -16.15 -10.57 -10.97
CA GLY A 75 -16.49 -11.31 -12.16
C GLY A 75 -15.23 -11.69 -12.92
N SER A 76 -15.41 -12.35 -14.06
CA SER A 76 -14.31 -12.76 -14.92
C SER A 76 -14.63 -12.53 -16.39
N ARG A 77 -13.59 -12.40 -17.21
CA ARG A 77 -13.70 -12.24 -18.65
C ARG A 77 -12.54 -12.92 -19.35
N GLU A 78 -12.84 -13.87 -20.24
CA GLU A 78 -11.84 -14.44 -21.14
C GLU A 78 -11.29 -13.36 -22.09
N TRP A 79 -10.04 -13.48 -22.56
CA TRP A 79 -9.35 -12.43 -23.34
C TRP A 79 -10.15 -11.85 -24.50
N GLU A 80 -10.90 -12.68 -25.23
CA GLU A 80 -11.66 -12.25 -26.40
C GLU A 80 -13.17 -12.16 -26.14
N ALA A 81 -13.61 -12.46 -24.92
CA ALA A 81 -15.02 -12.44 -24.58
C ALA A 81 -15.53 -10.99 -24.46
N LYS A 82 -16.68 -10.71 -25.09
CA LYS A 82 -17.36 -9.42 -24.97
C LYS A 82 -18.14 -9.27 -23.66
N LYS A 83 -18.51 -10.38 -23.03
CA LYS A 83 -19.34 -10.42 -21.83
C LYS A 83 -18.49 -10.72 -20.61
N ILE A 84 -18.81 -10.05 -19.51
CA ILE A 84 -18.26 -10.34 -18.19
C ILE A 84 -19.21 -11.32 -17.51
N ASP A 85 -18.68 -12.42 -17.01
CA ASP A 85 -19.41 -13.31 -16.11
C ASP A 85 -19.32 -12.74 -14.68
N TRP A 86 -20.43 -12.25 -14.15
CA TRP A 86 -20.46 -11.59 -12.84
C TRP A 86 -20.80 -12.59 -11.75
N ASN A 87 -20.11 -12.49 -10.62
CA ASN A 87 -20.48 -13.22 -9.41
C ASN A 87 -21.90 -12.84 -8.95
N ARG A 88 -22.57 -13.76 -8.26
CA ARG A 88 -23.95 -13.57 -7.80
C ARG A 88 -24.11 -12.44 -6.78
N SER A 89 -23.10 -12.23 -5.94
CA SER A 89 -23.17 -11.28 -4.84
C SER A 89 -21.85 -10.53 -4.67
N PRO A 90 -21.91 -9.25 -4.28
CA PRO A 90 -20.71 -8.50 -3.96
C PRO A 90 -20.13 -8.95 -2.60
N HIS A 91 -18.84 -8.71 -2.41
CA HIS A 91 -18.13 -8.98 -1.16
C HIS A 91 -17.34 -7.75 -0.70
N LYS A 92 -16.99 -7.72 0.58
CA LYS A 92 -16.20 -6.63 1.16
C LYS A 92 -14.72 -6.97 1.12
N VAL A 93 -13.92 -5.97 0.78
CA VAL A 93 -12.46 -6.00 0.84
C VAL A 93 -12.01 -4.81 1.67
N THR A 94 -11.14 -5.06 2.63
CA THR A 94 -10.49 -4.00 3.41
C THR A 94 -9.07 -3.82 2.89
N VAL A 95 -8.73 -2.58 2.53
CA VAL A 95 -7.40 -2.22 2.00
C VAL A 95 -6.74 -1.27 2.99
N ASN A 96 -5.55 -1.63 3.44
CA ASN A 96 -4.69 -0.77 4.26
C ASN A 96 -3.66 -0.10 3.37
N CYS A 97 -3.96 1.09 2.87
CA CYS A 97 -3.00 1.89 2.12
C CYS A 97 -1.91 2.37 3.06
N SER A 98 -0.70 1.82 2.90
CA SER A 98 0.46 2.08 3.77
C SER A 98 1.73 1.82 2.95
N TYR A 99 2.74 2.68 3.08
CA TYR A 99 4.04 2.46 2.45
C TYR A 99 4.86 1.36 3.13
N LYS A 100 4.53 1.02 4.38
CA LYS A 100 5.25 0.03 5.18
C LYS A 100 4.53 -1.31 5.28
N ARG A 101 3.20 -1.28 5.36
CA ARG A 101 2.36 -2.48 5.53
C ARG A 101 1.14 -2.44 4.60
N PRO A 102 1.35 -2.40 3.26
CA PRO A 102 0.26 -2.50 2.29
C PRO A 102 -0.43 -3.85 2.46
N THR A 103 -1.72 -3.84 2.81
CA THR A 103 -2.45 -5.11 2.99
C THR A 103 -3.81 -5.07 2.33
N VAL A 104 -4.21 -6.21 1.79
CA VAL A 104 -5.56 -6.48 1.30
C VAL A 104 -6.16 -7.57 2.18
N GLN A 105 -7.39 -7.38 2.62
CA GLN A 105 -8.09 -8.33 3.47
C GLN A 105 -9.46 -8.68 2.87
N ILE A 106 -9.68 -9.98 2.67
CA ILE A 106 -10.93 -10.56 2.17
C ILE A 106 -11.42 -11.56 3.20
N GLY A 107 -12.57 -11.27 3.82
CA GLY A 107 -13.04 -12.06 4.97
C GLY A 107 -12.01 -12.05 6.12
N SER A 108 -11.60 -13.24 6.56
CA SER A 108 -10.56 -13.42 7.59
C SER A 108 -9.13 -13.42 7.03
N GLN A 109 -8.97 -13.60 5.72
CA GLN A 109 -7.65 -13.67 5.10
C GLN A 109 -7.10 -12.27 4.90
N LYS A 110 -5.90 -12.02 5.45
CA LYS A 110 -5.18 -10.76 5.32
C LYS A 110 -3.83 -11.01 4.67
N THR A 111 -3.64 -10.41 3.51
CA THR A 111 -2.45 -10.58 2.67
C THR A 111 -1.58 -9.33 2.78
N LEU A 112 -0.28 -9.49 3.03
CA LEU A 112 0.72 -8.44 2.83
C LEU A 112 1.04 -8.37 1.34
N ILE A 113 1.07 -7.16 0.76
CA ILE A 113 1.37 -6.99 -0.66
C ILE A 113 2.85 -6.63 -0.80
N PRO A 114 3.73 -7.54 -1.25
CA PRO A 114 5.16 -7.27 -1.36
C PRO A 114 5.42 -6.36 -2.57
N LEU A 115 5.47 -5.05 -2.34
CA LEU A 115 5.79 -4.06 -3.36
C LEU A 115 7.26 -3.65 -3.24
N ASN A 116 8.13 -4.20 -4.08
CA ASN A 116 9.55 -3.85 -4.14
C ASN A 116 10.11 -4.04 -5.56
N ASP A 117 11.25 -3.41 -5.85
CA ASP A 117 11.86 -3.35 -7.20
C ASP A 117 12.75 -4.58 -7.50
N GLY A 118 12.89 -5.52 -6.54
CA GLY A 118 13.85 -6.63 -6.64
C GLY A 118 13.21 -7.98 -6.92
N LEU A 119 12.30 -8.43 -6.05
CA LEU A 119 11.69 -9.76 -6.10
C LEU A 119 10.39 -9.78 -6.91
N GLY A 120 9.79 -8.61 -7.15
CA GLY A 120 8.47 -8.49 -7.77
C GLY A 120 7.34 -8.99 -6.86
N VAL A 121 6.12 -8.94 -7.39
CA VAL A 121 4.93 -9.47 -6.72
C VAL A 121 4.72 -10.93 -7.15
N PRO A 122 4.54 -11.89 -6.22
CA PRO A 122 4.19 -13.26 -6.58
C PRO A 122 2.93 -13.31 -7.46
N GLY A 123 2.91 -14.16 -8.48
CA GLY A 123 1.80 -14.27 -9.43
C GLY A 123 0.42 -14.43 -8.77
N VAL A 124 0.36 -15.20 -7.67
CA VAL A 124 -0.84 -15.42 -6.86
C VAL A 124 -1.38 -14.16 -6.19
N LEU A 125 -0.56 -13.12 -6.03
CA LEU A 125 -0.90 -11.84 -5.40
C LEU A 125 -1.10 -10.70 -6.42
N MET A 126 -0.94 -10.96 -7.72
CA MET A 126 -1.01 -9.92 -8.75
C MET A 126 -2.35 -9.16 -8.74
N VAL A 127 -3.47 -9.89 -8.62
CA VAL A 127 -4.80 -9.29 -8.53
C VAL A 127 -4.95 -8.41 -7.30
N ASP A 128 -4.45 -8.87 -6.15
CA ASP A 128 -4.49 -8.10 -4.91
C ASP A 128 -3.61 -6.85 -4.98
N ALA A 129 -2.43 -6.96 -5.61
CA ALA A 129 -1.50 -5.85 -5.80
C ALA A 129 -2.06 -4.79 -6.75
N GLU A 130 -2.65 -5.18 -7.87
CA GLU A 130 -3.29 -4.24 -8.80
C GLU A 130 -4.52 -3.57 -8.18
N LEU A 131 -5.37 -4.33 -7.47
CA LEU A 131 -6.47 -3.76 -6.70
C LEU A 131 -5.96 -2.75 -5.66
N TYR A 132 -4.90 -3.09 -4.93
CA TYR A 132 -4.27 -2.22 -3.95
C TYR A 132 -3.80 -0.91 -4.60
N LEU A 133 -3.03 -0.99 -5.68
CA LEU A 133 -2.48 0.16 -6.39
C LEU A 133 -3.59 1.05 -6.97
N TYR A 134 -4.63 0.44 -7.52
CA TYR A 134 -5.79 1.18 -8.00
C TYR A 134 -6.54 1.88 -6.86
N ALA A 135 -6.82 1.17 -5.77
CA ALA A 135 -7.61 1.69 -4.66
C ALA A 135 -6.87 2.77 -3.85
N CYS A 136 -5.56 2.62 -3.70
CA CYS A 136 -4.73 3.52 -2.89
C CYS A 136 -4.12 4.67 -3.68
N HIS A 137 -3.92 4.53 -5.00
CA HIS A 137 -3.22 5.52 -5.81
C HIS A 137 -3.93 5.92 -7.10
N LYS A 138 -5.05 5.27 -7.45
CA LYS A 138 -5.68 5.36 -8.79
C LYS A 138 -4.63 5.10 -9.88
N PHE A 139 -3.79 4.10 -9.65
CA PHE A 139 -2.71 3.74 -10.56
C PHE A 139 -3.17 2.58 -11.45
N GLU A 140 -2.88 2.73 -12.75
CA GLU A 140 -3.01 1.70 -13.78
C GLU A 140 -1.64 1.65 -14.49
N GLY A 141 -1.09 0.46 -14.72
CA GLY A 141 0.26 0.28 -15.28
C GLY A 141 0.99 -0.91 -14.64
N SER A 142 2.29 -1.03 -14.91
CA SER A 142 3.12 -2.10 -14.32
C SER A 142 3.32 -1.88 -12.81
N ILE A 143 3.47 -2.97 -12.06
CA ILE A 143 3.73 -2.89 -10.62
C ILE A 143 5.10 -2.26 -10.37
N GLU A 144 6.08 -2.54 -11.21
CA GLU A 144 7.43 -1.96 -11.15
C GLU A 144 7.39 -0.44 -11.31
N ASP A 145 6.57 0.09 -12.23
CA ASP A 145 6.36 1.53 -12.36
C ASP A 145 5.74 2.14 -11.10
N ALA A 146 4.76 1.46 -10.49
CA ALA A 146 4.17 1.91 -9.24
C ALA A 146 5.19 1.91 -8.10
N VAL A 147 6.01 0.86 -7.99
CA VAL A 147 7.06 0.75 -6.98
C VAL A 147 8.03 1.92 -7.09
N ARG A 148 8.56 2.20 -8.29
CA ARG A 148 9.46 3.33 -8.54
C ARG A 148 8.79 4.68 -8.29
N LYS A 149 7.58 4.86 -8.78
CA LYS A 149 6.83 6.13 -8.68
C LYS A 149 6.49 6.50 -7.24
N TYR A 150 6.13 5.51 -6.43
CA TYR A 150 5.63 5.73 -5.08
C TYR A 150 6.64 5.36 -3.99
N GLY A 151 7.82 4.86 -4.36
CA GLY A 151 8.92 4.56 -3.43
C GLY A 151 8.64 3.39 -2.51
N TYR A 152 7.95 2.36 -3.00
CA TYR A 152 7.69 1.15 -2.21
C TYR A 152 8.97 0.32 -2.05
N ASN A 153 9.17 -0.23 -0.84
CA ASN A 153 10.21 -1.21 -0.55
C ASN A 153 9.71 -2.16 0.53
N VAL A 154 8.69 -2.95 0.19
CA VAL A 154 8.02 -3.92 1.06
C VAL A 154 8.33 -5.31 0.53
N GLN A 155 8.93 -6.13 1.38
CA GLN A 155 9.19 -7.53 1.12
C GLN A 155 8.17 -8.36 1.90
N ASP A 156 7.93 -9.58 1.44
CA ASP A 156 7.27 -10.56 2.28
C ASP A 156 8.31 -11.08 3.29
N ASP A 157 7.95 -11.15 4.56
CA ASP A 157 8.87 -11.56 5.63
C ASP A 157 8.89 -13.11 5.79
N GLU A 158 8.32 -13.86 4.85
CA GLU A 158 8.27 -15.33 4.84
C GLU A 158 9.60 -16.00 4.45
#